data_AF-A0AA96Y616-F1
#
_entry.id   AF-A0AA96Y616-F1
#
_cell.length_a   1.000
_cell.length_b   1.000
_cell.length_c   1.000
_cell.angle_alpha   90.00
_cell.angle_beta   90.00
_cell.angle_gamma   90.00
#
_symmetry.space_group_name_H-M   'P 1'
#
loop_
_entity.id
_entity.type
_entity.pdbx_description
1 polymer ?
#
loop_
_entity_poly.entity_id
_entity_poly.type
_entity_poly.pdbx_seq_one_letter_code
_entity_poly.pdbx_strand_id
1 'polypeptide(L)'
;MLHLLYVVAFTILALLAVSNLIRSLMTLGIESQRAYAPPAQPYRSSRLQSASHPELLDDAGNLINEPYLVMRSISVEDAREQLDALYNASPSPAEKPQEEA
;
A
#
# COMPACT_ATOMS: atom_id res chain seq x y z
N MET A 1 -26.40 31.50 39.84
CA MET A 1 -25.64 32.31 38.86
C MET A 1 -24.51 31.56 38.13
N LEU A 2 -23.92 30.47 38.67
CA LEU A 2 -22.91 29.65 37.95
C LEU A 2 -23.47 28.78 36.81
N HIS A 3 -24.79 28.60 36.76
CA HIS A 3 -25.45 27.74 35.77
C HIS A 3 -25.22 28.20 34.32
N LEU A 4 -25.15 29.52 34.08
CA LEU A 4 -24.86 30.08 32.77
C LEU A 4 -23.46 29.66 32.28
N LEU A 5 -22.47 29.63 33.18
CA LEU A 5 -21.11 29.20 32.88
C LEU A 5 -21.07 27.70 32.54
N TYR A 6 -21.84 26.87 33.25
CA TYR A 6 -21.96 25.44 32.92
C TYR A 6 -22.57 25.20 31.55
N VAL A 7 -23.63 25.94 31.19
CA VAL A 7 -24.25 25.84 29.86
C VAL A 7 -23.24 26.24 28.78
N VAL A 8 -22.48 27.31 28.98
CA VAL A 8 -21.44 27.74 28.02
C VAL A 8 -20.29 26.72 27.91
N ALA A 9 -19.80 26.19 29.02
CA ALA A 9 -18.74 25.17 28.99
C ALA A 9 -19.22 23.89 28.30
N PHE A 10 -20.46 23.46 28.60
CA PHE A 10 -21.07 22.28 28.00
C PHE A 10 -21.28 22.45 26.49
N THR A 11 -21.72 23.62 26.01
CA THR A 11 -21.89 23.86 24.57
C THR A 11 -20.56 23.83 23.83
N ILE A 12 -19.50 24.38 24.41
CA ILE A 12 -18.14 24.31 23.84
C ILE A 12 -17.69 22.85 23.74
N LEU A 13 -17.81 22.08 24.81
CA LEU A 13 -17.44 20.65 24.82
C LEU A 13 -18.26 19.83 23.83
N ALA A 14 -19.56 20.10 23.73
CA ALA A 14 -20.45 19.42 22.79
C ALA A 14 -20.05 19.70 21.33
N LEU A 15 -19.75 20.96 20.99
CA LEU A 15 -19.29 21.31 19.64
C LEU A 15 -17.93 20.67 19.30
N LEU A 16 -17.01 20.61 20.25
CA LEU A 16 -15.72 19.92 20.08
C LEU A 16 -15.93 18.41 19.86
N ALA A 17 -16.79 17.77 20.64
CA ALA A 17 -17.06 16.35 20.51
C ALA A 17 -17.75 16.01 19.18
N VAL A 18 -18.77 16.77 18.78
CA VAL A 18 -19.50 16.56 17.52
C VAL A 18 -18.59 16.78 16.32
N SER A 19 -17.75 17.83 16.33
CA SER A 19 -16.79 18.07 15.25
C SER A 19 -15.73 16.97 15.15
N ASN A 20 -15.24 16.46 16.29
CA ASN A 20 -14.32 15.32 16.32
C ASN A 20 -14.98 14.04 15.79
N LEU A 21 -16.23 13.78 16.16
CA LEU A 21 -17.01 12.64 15.67
C LEU A 21 -17.21 12.72 14.15
N ILE A 22 -17.60 13.88 13.61
CA ILE A 22 -17.78 14.08 12.17
C ILE A 22 -16.46 13.82 11.42
N ARG A 23 -15.33 14.34 11.94
CA ARG A 23 -14.00 14.05 11.36
C ARG A 23 -13.69 12.56 11.36
N SER A 24 -13.90 11.89 12.49
CA SER A 24 -13.68 10.45 12.62
C SER A 24 -14.56 9.65 11.66
N LEU A 25 -15.84 10.03 11.49
CA LEU A 25 -16.76 9.39 10.56
C LEU A 25 -16.41 9.66 9.10
N MET A 26 -15.96 10.86 8.76
CA MET A 26 -15.49 11.16 7.40
C MET A 26 -14.24 10.36 7.05
N THR A 27 -13.26 10.29 7.95
CA THR A 27 -12.06 9.47 7.74
C THR A 27 -12.41 7.99 7.60
N LEU A 28 -13.26 7.46 8.48
CA LEU A 28 -13.64 6.04 8.45
C LEU A 28 -14.57 5.69 7.27
N GLY A 29 -15.46 6.61 6.88
CA GLY A 29 -16.34 6.45 5.71
C GLY A 29 -15.61 6.54 4.37
N ILE A 30 -14.51 7.29 4.31
CA ILE A 30 -13.62 7.30 3.14
C ILE A 30 -12.78 6.02 3.10
N GLU A 31 -12.31 5.54 4.26
CA GLU A 31 -11.55 4.30 4.36
C GLU A 31 -12.39 3.06 4.02
N SER A 32 -13.69 3.04 4.37
CA SER A 32 -14.59 1.94 3.98
C SER A 32 -14.87 1.88 2.47
N GLN A 33 -14.75 3.00 1.75
CA GLN A 33 -14.78 3.02 0.28
C GLN A 33 -13.40 2.71 -0.34
N ARG A 34 -12.30 3.01 0.36
CA ARG A 34 -10.92 2.74 -0.08
C ARG A 34 -10.40 1.34 0.25
N ALA A 35 -11.06 0.59 1.12
CA ALA A 35 -10.76 -0.85 1.29
C ALA A 35 -10.98 -1.67 0.00
N TYR A 36 -11.53 -1.07 -1.06
CA TYR A 36 -11.58 -1.63 -2.42
C TYR A 36 -10.82 -0.80 -3.48
N ALA A 37 -10.14 0.29 -3.11
CA ALA A 37 -9.41 1.12 -4.06
C ALA A 37 -8.09 1.59 -3.43
N PRO A 38 -6.93 1.19 -3.98
CA PRO A 38 -5.65 1.56 -3.40
C PRO A 38 -5.53 3.09 -3.36
N PRO A 39 -4.88 3.65 -2.32
CA PRO A 39 -4.84 5.08 -2.11
C PRO A 39 -4.15 5.76 -3.30
N ALA A 40 -4.88 6.65 -3.97
CA ALA A 40 -4.26 7.60 -4.89
C ALA A 40 -3.42 8.59 -4.04
N GLN A 41 -2.13 8.30 -3.88
CA GLN A 41 -1.16 9.23 -3.33
C GLN A 41 -1.22 10.55 -4.12
N PRO A 42 -1.36 11.72 -3.46
CA PRO A 42 -1.17 12.99 -4.13
C PRO A 42 0.31 13.11 -4.49
N TYR A 43 0.55 13.15 -5.79
CA TYR A 43 1.84 13.30 -6.46
C TYR A 43 2.57 14.55 -5.94
N ARG A 44 3.32 14.41 -4.83
CA ARG A 44 4.39 15.33 -4.48
C ARG A 44 5.66 14.80 -5.12
N SER A 45 5.97 15.41 -6.26
CA SER A 45 7.24 15.37 -6.97
C SER A 45 8.44 15.25 -6.02
N SER A 46 9.15 14.12 -6.12
CA SER A 46 10.62 14.14 -6.11
C SER A 46 11.14 12.86 -6.75
N ARG A 47 11.66 13.01 -7.98
CA ARG A 47 12.91 12.39 -8.44
C ARG A 47 13.18 11.00 -7.88
N LEU A 48 12.81 9.98 -8.64
CA LEU A 48 13.65 8.82 -8.94
C LEU A 48 12.92 8.05 -10.03
N GLN A 49 13.39 8.27 -11.25
CA GLN A 49 13.13 7.40 -12.38
C GLN A 49 13.66 6.01 -12.02
N SER A 50 12.76 5.11 -11.69
CA SER A 50 12.99 3.69 -11.89
C SER A 50 11.66 3.15 -12.39
N ALA A 51 11.56 2.97 -13.70
CA ALA A 51 10.53 2.12 -14.28
C ALA A 51 10.76 0.73 -13.69
N SER A 52 10.04 0.46 -12.60
CA SER A 52 10.08 -0.78 -11.85
C SER A 52 9.23 -1.79 -12.62
N HIS A 53 9.85 -2.51 -13.55
CA HIS A 53 9.29 -3.63 -14.32
C HIS A 53 8.17 -3.27 -15.32
N PRO A 54 8.22 -3.81 -16.56
CA PRO A 54 7.22 -3.55 -17.60
C PRO A 54 5.82 -4.06 -17.25
N GLU A 55 5.68 -4.91 -16.23
CA GLU A 55 4.39 -5.44 -15.75
C GLU A 55 3.56 -4.44 -14.94
N LEU A 56 4.14 -3.27 -14.59
CA LEU A 56 3.44 -2.18 -13.90
C LEU A 56 2.88 -1.14 -14.86
N LEU A 57 2.69 -1.48 -16.14
CA LEU A 57 2.03 -0.61 -17.12
C LEU A 57 0.75 -1.27 -17.64
N ASP A 58 -0.33 -0.49 -17.74
CA ASP A 58 -1.54 -0.90 -18.46
C ASP A 58 -1.36 -0.81 -19.99
N ASP A 59 -2.35 -1.28 -20.76
CA ASP A 59 -2.34 -1.25 -22.24
C ASP A 59 -2.21 0.18 -22.82
N ALA A 60 -2.51 1.21 -22.03
CA ALA A 60 -2.39 2.61 -22.40
C ALA A 60 -1.08 3.25 -21.91
N GLY A 61 -0.21 2.48 -21.24
CA GLY A 61 1.09 2.94 -20.73
C GLY A 61 0.99 3.74 -19.42
N ASN A 62 -0.10 3.64 -18.68
CA ASN A 62 -0.22 4.21 -17.34
C ASN A 62 0.37 3.26 -16.30
N LEU A 63 1.00 3.84 -15.28
CA LEU A 63 1.57 3.09 -14.17
C LEU A 63 0.47 2.51 -13.28
N ILE A 64 0.46 1.19 -13.10
CA ILE A 64 -0.40 0.48 -12.15
C ILE A 64 0.41 0.06 -10.92
N ASN A 65 -0.22 0.11 -9.74
CA ASN A 65 0.46 -0.16 -8.47
C ASN A 65 0.52 -1.66 -8.12
N GLU A 66 -0.06 -2.52 -8.96
CA GLU A 66 -0.04 -3.98 -8.82
C GLU A 66 0.35 -4.62 -10.16
N PRO A 67 1.23 -5.64 -10.16
CA PRO A 67 1.54 -6.37 -11.38
C PRO A 67 0.32 -7.16 -11.83
N TYR A 68 0.08 -7.21 -13.14
CA TYR A 68 -1.02 -7.96 -13.71
C TYR A 68 -0.86 -9.47 -13.44
N LEU A 69 -1.67 -10.03 -12.53
CA LEU A 69 -1.60 -11.45 -12.16
C LEU A 69 -2.15 -12.32 -13.30
N VAL A 70 -1.27 -12.89 -14.13
CA VAL A 70 -1.65 -13.87 -15.16
C VAL A 70 -1.69 -15.27 -14.55
N MET A 71 -2.90 -15.78 -14.26
CA MET A 71 -3.09 -17.17 -13.84
C MET A 71 -2.83 -18.11 -15.02
N ARG A 72 -1.74 -18.88 -14.96
CA ARG A 72 -1.44 -19.96 -15.93
C ARG A 72 -1.82 -21.30 -15.32
N SER A 73 -2.57 -22.13 -16.05
CA SER A 73 -2.82 -23.53 -15.68
C SER A 73 -1.59 -24.37 -16.06
N ILE A 74 -0.62 -24.48 -15.15
CA ILE A 74 0.57 -25.33 -15.29
C ILE A 74 0.46 -26.55 -14.38
N SER A 75 1.07 -27.67 -14.77
CA SER A 75 1.15 -28.83 -13.90
C SER A 75 2.09 -28.57 -12.73
N VAL A 76 1.94 -29.31 -11.63
CA VAL A 76 2.80 -29.16 -10.44
C VAL A 76 4.27 -29.45 -10.76
N GLU A 77 4.51 -30.41 -11.68
CA GLU A 77 5.86 -30.80 -12.07
C GLU A 77 6.56 -29.70 -12.88
N ASP A 78 5.85 -29.11 -13.85
CA ASP A 78 6.39 -28.01 -14.67
C ASP A 78 6.68 -26.76 -13.81
N ALA A 79 5.82 -26.48 -12.82
CA ALA A 79 6.02 -25.38 -11.88
C ALA A 79 7.29 -25.56 -11.04
N ARG A 80 7.56 -26.81 -10.64
CA ARG A 80 8.76 -27.16 -9.86
C ARG A 80 10.02 -26.97 -10.69
N GLU A 81 10.04 -27.47 -11.92
CA GLU A 81 11.16 -27.30 -12.85
C GLU A 81 11.45 -25.82 -13.14
N GLN A 82 10.40 -25.02 -13.34
CA GLN A 82 10.56 -23.58 -13.57
C GLN A 82 11.10 -22.83 -12.35
N LEU A 83 10.68 -23.21 -11.13
CA LEU A 83 11.23 -22.65 -9.89
C LEU A 83 12.70 -23.02 -9.68
N ASP A 84 13.06 -24.28 -9.93
CA ASP A 84 14.45 -24.75 -9.84
C ASP A 84 15.34 -24.03 -10.86
N ALA A 85 14.84 -23.82 -12.08
CA ALA A 85 15.54 -23.05 -13.11
C ALA A 85 15.78 -21.58 -12.68
N LEU A 86 14.78 -20.92 -12.10
CA LEU A 86 14.90 -19.56 -11.58
C LEU A 86 15.88 -19.47 -10.41
N TYR A 87 15.87 -20.45 -9.50
CA TYR A 87 16.81 -20.51 -8.38
C TYR A 87 18.27 -20.62 -8.86
N ASN A 88 18.53 -21.50 -9.82
CA ASN A 88 19.87 -21.70 -10.39
C ASN A 88 20.34 -20.52 -11.26
N ALA A 89 19.42 -19.83 -11.94
CA ALA A 89 19.72 -18.67 -12.76
C ALA A 89 19.88 -17.38 -11.94
N SER A 90 19.51 -17.38 -10.67
CA SER A 90 19.63 -16.22 -9.81
C SER A 90 21.11 -15.88 -9.56
N PRO A 91 21.53 -14.63 -9.77
CA PRO A 91 22.89 -14.20 -9.45
C PRO A 91 23.08 -14.19 -7.93
N SER A 92 23.55 -15.30 -7.37
CA SER A 92 23.95 -15.37 -5.96
C SER A 92 25.18 -14.47 -5.73
N PRO A 93 25.21 -13.62 -4.69
CA PRO A 93 26.45 -13.01 -4.26
C PRO A 93 27.33 -14.13 -3.71
N ALA A 94 28.41 -14.44 -4.44
CA ALA A 94 29.37 -15.48 -4.12
C ALA A 94 29.63 -15.58 -2.61
N GLU A 95 29.35 -16.77 -2.04
CA GLU A 95 29.93 -17.19 -0.78
C GLU A 95 31.44 -16.94 -0.88
N LYS A 96 31.96 -16.04 -0.03
CA LYS A 96 33.40 -15.93 0.17
C LYS A 96 33.86 -17.25 0.80
N PRO A 97 34.80 -17.98 0.20
CA PRO A 97 35.50 -19.04 0.92
C PRO A 97 36.23 -18.37 2.08
N GLN A 98 35.80 -18.64 3.32
CA GLN A 98 36.63 -18.37 4.50
C GLN A 98 37.73 -19.44 4.49
N GLU A 99 38.83 -19.04 3.85
CA GLU A 99 40.13 -19.67 3.87
C GLU A 99 40.68 -19.69 5.30
N GLU A 100 41.19 -20.86 5.66
CA GLU A 100 41.90 -21.34 6.84
C GLU A 100 42.63 -20.31 7.75
N ALA A 101 42.60 -20.60 9.07
CA ALA A 101 43.66 -20.24 10.02
C ALA A 101 43.83 -21.36 11.07
#